data_AF-A0A950KBE9-F1
#
_entry.id   AF-A0A950KBE9-F1
#
_cell.length_a   1.000
_cell.length_b   1.000
_cell.length_c   1.000
_cell.angle_alpha   90.00
_cell.angle_beta   90.00
_cell.angle_gamma   90.00
#
_symmetry.space_group_name_H-M   'P 1'
#
loop_
_entity.id
_entity.type
_entity.pdbx_description
1 polymer ?
#
loop_
_entity_poly.entity_id
_entity_poly.type
_entity_poly.pdbx_seq_one_letter_code
_entity_poly.pdbx_strand_id
1 'polypeptide(L)' 'MSKDCCGRPSRRELLKSAACGFGLTALTHLWADAVASDDPLAPRAAQIPPRASRVIFLFMHGGPSHLDTFDYKPRLQA' A
#
# COMPACT_ATOMS: atom_id res chain seq x y z
N MET A 1 42.02 -0.33 -32.20
CA MET A 1 42.67 0.35 -31.06
C MET A 1 41.86 0.15 -29.79
N SER A 2 42.30 -0.84 -28.99
CA SER A 2 42.20 -0.96 -27.53
C SER A 2 40.87 -0.68 -26.82
N LYS A 3 40.01 -1.70 -26.59
CA LYS A 3 39.07 -1.70 -25.44
C LYS A 3 38.89 -3.04 -24.72
N ASP A 4 39.65 -4.06 -25.05
CA ASP A 4 39.62 -5.34 -24.35
C ASP A 4 40.66 -5.33 -23.22
N CYS A 5 40.38 -4.54 -22.19
CA CYS A 5 41.11 -4.62 -20.92
C CYS A 5 40.74 -5.94 -20.22
N CYS A 6 41.54 -6.98 -20.48
CA CYS A 6 41.99 -7.94 -19.48
C CYS A 6 40.90 -8.46 -18.52
N GLY A 7 40.12 -9.48 -18.93
CA GLY A 7 39.29 -10.32 -18.05
C GLY A 7 38.18 -9.63 -17.26
N ARG A 8 37.96 -8.33 -17.44
CA ARG A 8 36.99 -7.55 -16.67
C ARG A 8 35.73 -7.38 -17.50
N PRO A 9 34.57 -7.91 -17.06
CA PRO A 9 33.35 -7.83 -17.84
C PRO A 9 32.99 -6.36 -18.08
N SER A 10 32.61 -6.05 -19.31
CA SER A 10 32.14 -4.71 -19.64
C SER A 10 30.85 -4.40 -18.85
N ARG A 11 30.57 -3.12 -18.57
CA ARG A 11 29.37 -2.73 -17.81
C ARG A 11 28.07 -3.31 -18.41
N ARG A 12 28.02 -3.46 -19.75
CA ARG A 12 26.88 -4.03 -20.47
C ARG A 12 26.76 -5.53 -20.24
N GLU A 13 27.87 -6.27 -20.22
CA GLU A 13 27.87 -7.71 -19.95
C GLU A 13 27.49 -8.02 -18.51
N LEU A 14 27.98 -7.22 -17.56
CA LEU A 14 27.60 -7.36 -16.15
C LEU A 14 26.10 -7.10 -15.94
N LEU A 15 25.53 -6.09 -16.62
CA LEU A 15 24.08 -5.85 -16.57
C LEU A 15 23.28 -6.98 -17.24
N LYS A 16 23.78 -7.55 -18.35
CA LYS A 16 23.14 -8.68 -19.03
C LYS A 16 23.13 -9.95 -18.17
N SER A 17 24.22 -10.28 -17.49
CA SER A 17 24.30 -11.48 -16.64
C SER A 17 23.55 -11.33 -15.32
N ALA A 18 23.61 -10.16 -14.67
CA ALA A 18 22.93 -9.91 -13.40
C ALA A 18 21.41 -9.78 -13.54
N ALA A 19 20.91 -9.26 -14.66
CA ALA A 19 19.47 -9.09 -14.89
C ALA A 19 18.70 -10.42 -14.89
N CYS A 20 19.29 -11.50 -15.40
CA CYS A 20 18.66 -12.82 -15.42
C CYS A 20 18.48 -13.41 -14.01
N GLY A 21 19.43 -13.19 -13.09
CA GLY A 21 19.36 -13.72 -11.73
C GLY A 21 18.46 -12.89 -10.81
N PHE A 22 18.67 -11.57 -10.78
CA PHE A 22 17.90 -10.68 -9.90
C PHE A 22 16.43 -10.53 -10.35
N GLY A 23 16.19 -10.52 -11.67
CA GLY A 23 14.84 -10.51 -12.22
C GLY A 23 14.04 -11.74 -11.84
N LEU A 24 14.67 -12.93 -11.85
CA LEU A 24 14.03 -14.16 -11.42
C LEU A 24 13.67 -14.11 -9.93
N THR A 25 14.55 -13.59 -9.06
CA THR A 25 14.22 -13.46 -7.62
C THR A 25 13.03 -12.52 -7.36
N ALA A 26 12.91 -11.44 -8.13
CA ALA A 26 11.76 -10.55 -8.05
C ALA A 26 10.48 -11.25 -8.54
N LEU A 27 10.57 -11.99 -9.65
CA LEU A 27 9.45 -12.76 -10.19
C LEU A 27 8.99 -13.86 -9.22
N THR A 28 9.90 -14.59 -8.58
CA THR A 28 9.56 -15.63 -7.61
C THR A 28 8.82 -15.06 -6.41
N HIS A 29 9.17 -13.86 -5.95
CA HIS A 29 8.43 -13.19 -4.87
C HIS A 29 7.01 -12.79 -5.29
N LEU A 30 6.84 -12.22 -6.49
CA LEU A 30 5.52 -11.86 -7.00
C LEU A 30 4.64 -13.10 -7.25
N TRP A 31 5.22 -14.18 -7.79
CA TRP A 31 4.52 -15.44 -7.99
C TRP A 31 4.19 -16.14 -6.66
N ALA A 32 5.06 -16.06 -5.66
CA ALA A 32 4.75 -16.59 -4.33
C ALA A 32 3.53 -15.90 -3.72
N ASP A 33 3.42 -14.57 -3.83
CA ASP A 33 2.23 -13.83 -3.38
C ASP A 33 0.97 -14.22 -4.19
N ALA A 34 1.11 -14.48 -5.50
CA ALA A 34 -0.01 -14.88 -6.36
C ALA A 34 -0.50 -16.32 -6.14
N VAL A 35 0.39 -17.23 -5.73
CA VAL A 35 0.08 -18.65 -5.48
C VAL A 35 -0.30 -18.88 -4.00
N ALA A 36 0.16 -18.05 -3.06
CA ALA A 36 -0.12 -18.20 -1.64
C ALA A 36 -1.57 -17.85 -1.25
N SER A 37 -2.33 -17.17 -2.12
CA SER A 37 -3.74 -16.86 -1.85
C SER A 37 -4.66 -17.88 -2.50
N ASP A 38 -5.00 -18.95 -1.78
CA ASP A 38 -6.09 -19.86 -2.15
C ASP A 38 -7.46 -19.13 -2.18
N ASP A 39 -7.56 -17.99 -1.49
CA ASP A 39 -8.71 -17.08 -1.52
C ASP A 39 -8.22 -15.61 -1.65
N PRO A 40 -8.50 -14.91 -2.76
CA PRO A 40 -8.08 -13.53 -3.00
C PRO A 40 -8.73 -12.51 -2.06
N LEU A 41 -9.79 -12.90 -1.34
CA LEU A 41 -10.46 -12.08 -0.32
C LEU A 41 -10.09 -12.50 1.10
N ALA A 42 -9.15 -13.43 1.27
CA ALA A 42 -8.69 -13.83 2.58
C ALA A 42 -8.14 -12.61 3.35
N PRO A 43 -8.47 -12.48 4.65
CA PRO A 43 -7.96 -11.37 5.46
C PRO A 43 -6.43 -11.44 5.55
N ARG A 44 -5.74 -10.43 5.00
CA ARG A 44 -4.27 -10.30 5.09
C ARG A 44 -3.89 -9.81 6.49
N ALA A 45 -2.82 -10.37 7.05
CA ALA A 45 -2.26 -9.87 8.29
C ALA A 45 -1.84 -8.40 8.13
N ALA A 46 -2.26 -7.56 9.08
CA ALA A 46 -1.89 -6.15 9.10
C ALA A 46 -0.37 -6.02 9.29
N GLN A 47 0.28 -5.17 8.49
CA GLN A 47 1.72 -4.89 8.61
C GLN A 47 2.09 -4.22 9.94
N ILE A 48 1.13 -3.55 10.57
CA ILE A 48 1.29 -2.85 11.85
C ILE A 48 0.33 -3.50 12.85
N PRO A 49 0.80 -3.84 14.06
CA PRO A 49 -0.08 -4.43 15.07
C PRO A 49 -1.19 -3.45 15.45
N PRO A 50 -2.46 -3.89 15.49
CA PRO A 50 -3.55 -3.03 15.90
C PRO A 50 -3.39 -2.64 17.37
N ARG A 51 -3.40 -1.33 17.64
CA ARG A 51 -3.34 -0.80 19.01
C ARG A 51 -4.70 -0.73 19.68
N ALA A 52 -5.77 -0.63 18.88
CA ALA A 52 -7.15 -0.55 19.38
C ALA A 52 -7.77 -1.95 19.39
N SER A 53 -8.28 -2.36 20.55
CA SER A 53 -8.97 -3.66 20.69
C SER A 53 -10.46 -3.59 20.33
N ARG A 54 -11.06 -2.39 20.34
CA ARG A 54 -12.51 -2.18 20.22
C ARG A 54 -12.80 -0.89 19.44
N VAL A 55 -13.70 -0.97 18.46
CA VAL A 55 -14.21 0.20 17.72
C VAL A 55 -15.71 0.30 18.01
N ILE A 56 -16.14 1.38 18.66
CA ILE A 56 -17.55 1.66 18.92
C ILE A 56 -17.96 2.78 17.97
N PHE A 57 -18.82 2.47 17.01
CA PHE A 57 -19.37 3.47 16.09
C PHE A 57 -20.72 3.96 16.63
N LEU A 58 -20.76 5.22 17.10
CA LEU A 58 -21.97 5.83 17.62
C LEU A 58 -22.57 6.73 16.53
N PHE A 59 -23.72 6.34 15.99
CA PHE A 59 -24.49 7.18 15.07
C PHE A 59 -25.53 7.99 15.85
N MET A 60 -25.16 9.21 16.22
CA MET A 60 -26.05 10.12 16.93
C MET A 60 -26.81 10.99 15.92
N HIS A 61 -28.07 10.64 15.66
CA HIS A 61 -28.99 11.55 14.97
C HIS A 61 -29.25 12.77 15.87
N GLY A 62 -28.89 13.97 15.40
CA GLY A 62 -29.23 15.23 16.08
C GLY A 62 -28.07 16.11 16.54
N GLY A 63 -26.85 15.90 16.05
CA GLY A 63 -25.81 16.93 16.17
C GLY A 63 -26.23 18.20 15.42
N PRO A 64 -25.93 19.42 15.93
CA PRO A 64 -26.29 20.65 15.23
C PRO A 64 -25.69 20.61 13.82
N SER A 65 -26.56 20.67 12.81
CA SER A 65 -26.11 20.74 11.43
C SER A 65 -25.29 22.01 11.25
N HIS A 66 -24.34 22.04 10.31
CA HIS A 66 -23.57 23.25 10.02
C HIS A 66 -24.48 24.46 9.68
N LEU A 67 -25.73 24.18 9.27
CA LEU A 67 -26.76 25.16 8.95
C LEU A 67 -27.48 25.71 10.21
N ASP A 68 -27.47 25.00 11.34
CA ASP A 68 -28.16 25.41 12.56
C ASP A 68 -27.25 26.06 13.60
N THR A 69 -25.92 25.92 13.48
CA THR A 69 -25.00 26.44 14.51
C THR A 69 -24.83 27.97 14.45
N PHE A 70 -25.09 28.62 13.31
CA PHE A 70 -24.78 30.05 13.13
C PHE A 70 -25.86 30.89 12.41
N ASP A 71 -27.04 30.33 12.13
CA ASP A 71 -28.14 31.08 11.52
C ASP A 71 -29.14 31.53 12.58
N TYR A 72 -29.09 32.81 12.93
CA TYR A 72 -30.07 33.40 13.85
C TYR A 72 -31.44 33.45 13.16
N LYS A 73 -32.40 32.65 13.66
CA LYS A 73 -33.77 32.54 13.13
C LYS A 73 -34.74 33.39 13.99
N PRO A 74 -34.96 34.67 13.68
CA PRO A 74 -35.80 35.57 14.48
C PRO A 74 -37.28 35.16 14.53
N ARG A 75 -37.73 34.27 13.63
CA ARG A 75 -39.11 33.74 13.60
C ARG A 75 -39.40 32.65 14.63
N LEU A 76 -38.39 32.18 15.36
CA LEU A 76 -38.51 31.07 16.33
C LEU A 76 -38.49 31.54 17.80
N GLN A 77 -38.48 32.86 18.05
CA GLN A 77 -38.65 33.40 19.39
C GLN A 77 -40.15 33.67 19.63
N ALA A 78 -40.76 32.87 20.50
CA ALA A 78 -42.11 33.05 21.03
C ALA A 78 -42.03 33.34 22.53
#